data_AF-A0A4C1U753-F1
#
_entry.id   AF-A0A4C1U753-F1
#
_cell.length_a   1.000
_cell.length_b   1.000
_cell.length_c   1.000
_cell.angle_alpha   90.00
_cell.angle_beta   90.00
_cell.angle_gamma   90.00
#
_symmetry.space_group_name_H-M   'P 1'
#
loop_
_entity.id
_entity.type
_entity.pdbx_description
1 polymer ?
#
loop_
_entity_poly.entity_id
_entity_poly.type
_entity_poly.pdbx_seq_one_letter_code
_entity_poly.pdbx_strand_id
1 'polypeptide(L)'
;MDIRKADPYEADSHAVREREERSRSCGRDASLSVHIASELMRSYDKHDKCGLVWIPRVVAYRCRTCGISPCMSICRECFHRGDHSTHDFNMFLSQAGGACDCGDNSVMKEDG
;
A
#
# COMPACT_ATOMS: atom_id res chain seq x y z
N MET A 1 3.70 -21.42 14.53
CA MET A 1 2.30 -20.98 14.67
C MET A 1 1.95 -20.18 13.43
N ASP A 2 1.77 -20.89 12.32
CA ASP A 2 1.55 -20.33 10.99
C ASP A 2 0.07 -19.99 10.82
N ILE A 3 -0.28 -18.77 11.18
CA ILE A 3 -1.61 -18.21 10.93
C ILE A 3 -1.64 -17.78 9.46
N ARG A 4 -1.80 -18.74 8.54
CA ARG A 4 -2.36 -18.48 7.20
C ARG A 4 -3.86 -18.23 7.29
N LYS A 5 -4.31 -17.37 8.21
CA LYS A 5 -5.71 -16.93 8.20
C LYS A 5 -5.83 -15.90 7.10
N ALA A 6 -6.69 -16.22 6.13
CA ALA A 6 -7.20 -15.28 5.14
C ALA A 6 -7.50 -13.93 5.80
N ASP A 7 -7.16 -12.85 5.12
CA ASP A 7 -7.49 -11.50 5.59
C ASP A 7 -9.02 -11.43 5.75
N PRO A 8 -9.54 -11.24 6.97
CA PRO A 8 -10.98 -11.21 7.19
C PRO A 8 -11.68 -10.04 6.47
N TYR A 9 -10.92 -9.12 5.86
CA TYR A 9 -11.43 -7.99 5.08
C TYR A 9 -11.40 -8.19 3.55
N GLU A 10 -10.92 -9.32 3.02
CA GLU A 10 -11.01 -9.58 1.56
C GLU A 10 -12.47 -9.59 1.06
N ALA A 11 -13.43 -9.95 1.92
CA ALA A 11 -14.86 -10.02 1.58
C ALA A 11 -15.52 -8.66 1.27
N ASP A 12 -14.93 -7.53 1.70
CA ASP A 12 -15.49 -6.18 1.49
C ASP A 12 -14.97 -5.49 0.21
N SER A 13 -13.94 -6.04 -0.45
CA SER A 13 -13.26 -5.42 -1.60
C SER A 13 -14.08 -5.39 -2.89
N HIS A 14 -15.07 -6.28 -3.04
CA HIS A 14 -15.98 -6.29 -4.19
C HIS A 14 -16.96 -5.12 -4.20
N ALA A 15 -17.29 -4.53 -3.03
CA ALA A 15 -18.26 -3.44 -2.94
C ALA A 15 -17.66 -2.04 -3.20
N VAL A 16 -16.32 -1.89 -3.14
CA VAL A 16 -15.64 -0.60 -3.35
C VAL A 16 -15.48 -0.27 -4.84
N ARG A 17 -15.36 -1.29 -5.70
CA ARG A 17 -15.12 -1.12 -7.14
C ARG A 17 -16.24 -0.40 -7.90
N GLU A 18 -17.48 -0.44 -7.43
CA GLU A 18 -18.61 0.24 -8.10
C GLU A 18 -18.71 1.75 -7.78
N ARG A 19 -18.01 2.25 -6.75
CA ARG A 19 -18.07 3.68 -6.37
C ARG A 19 -16.97 4.54 -6.98
N GLU A 20 -15.81 3.97 -7.34
CA GLU A 20 -14.72 4.73 -7.96
C GLU A 20 -14.98 5.10 -9.42
N GLU A 21 -15.82 4.36 -10.15
CA GLU A 21 -16.15 4.69 -11.55
C GLU A 21 -17.04 5.93 -11.69
N ARG A 22 -17.73 6.36 -10.63
CA ARG A 22 -18.70 7.46 -10.69
C ARG A 22 -18.14 8.84 -10.33
N SER A 23 -16.91 8.92 -9.80
CA SER A 23 -16.28 10.19 -9.42
C SER A 23 -15.37 10.82 -10.49
N ARG A 24 -15.26 10.22 -11.68
CA ARG A 24 -14.42 10.75 -12.78
C ARG A 24 -14.99 11.97 -13.54
N SER A 25 -15.90 12.76 -12.94
CA SER A 25 -16.63 13.81 -13.68
C SER A 25 -16.31 15.27 -13.30
N CYS A 26 -15.21 15.55 -12.58
CA CYS A 26 -14.79 16.93 -12.38
C CYS A 26 -13.57 17.31 -13.25
N GLY A 27 -13.82 18.10 -14.29
CA GLY A 27 -12.85 19.07 -14.83
C GLY A 27 -12.10 18.66 -16.10
N ARG A 28 -12.50 19.25 -17.23
CA ARG A 28 -11.77 19.26 -18.52
C ARG A 28 -10.86 20.49 -18.63
N ASP A 29 -9.83 20.33 -19.45
CA ASP A 29 -9.02 21.33 -20.19
C ASP A 29 -7.89 22.09 -19.47
N ALA A 30 -6.67 21.57 -19.64
CA ALA A 30 -5.43 22.34 -19.72
C ALA A 30 -4.54 21.73 -20.84
N SER A 31 -4.48 22.45 -21.95
CA SER A 31 -4.05 22.04 -23.28
C SER A 31 -2.58 21.61 -23.39
N LEU A 32 -2.37 20.41 -23.94
CA LEU A 32 -1.24 19.90 -24.73
C LEU A 32 0.21 19.90 -24.18
N SER A 33 0.57 20.68 -23.15
CA SER A 33 1.91 20.62 -22.51
C SER A 33 1.97 19.66 -21.32
N VAL A 34 0.81 19.31 -20.75
CA VAL A 34 0.68 18.46 -19.56
C VAL A 34 0.83 16.97 -19.89
N HIS A 35 0.62 16.55 -21.14
CA HIS A 35 0.67 15.13 -21.50
C HIS A 35 2.06 14.52 -21.34
N ILE A 36 3.11 15.19 -21.83
CA ILE A 36 4.50 14.72 -21.66
C ILE A 36 4.89 14.75 -20.18
N ALA A 37 4.46 15.79 -19.45
CA ALA A 37 4.67 15.89 -18.01
C ALA A 37 3.92 14.78 -17.25
N SER A 38 2.75 14.32 -17.72
CA SER A 38 1.96 13.25 -17.08
C SER A 38 2.56 11.86 -17.32
N GLU A 39 3.17 11.59 -18.47
CA GLU A 39 3.92 10.35 -18.71
C GLU A 39 5.23 10.35 -17.93
N LEU A 40 5.91 11.50 -17.86
CA LEU A 40 7.11 11.65 -17.03
C LEU A 40 6.79 11.60 -15.53
N MET A 41 5.68 12.21 -15.05
CA MET A 41 5.21 12.12 -13.66
C MET A 41 4.67 10.72 -13.31
N ARG A 42 4.06 10.01 -14.26
CA ARG A 42 3.73 8.58 -14.09
C ARG A 42 4.97 7.71 -13.95
N SER A 43 6.10 8.12 -14.54
CA SER A 43 7.41 7.49 -14.32
C SER A 43 8.17 8.05 -13.10
N TYR A 44 7.71 9.16 -12.53
CA TYR A 44 8.23 9.81 -11.33
C TYR A 44 7.31 9.63 -10.12
N ASP A 45 6.47 8.60 -10.13
CA ASP A 45 5.76 8.15 -8.94
C ASP A 45 6.74 7.29 -8.10
N LYS A 46 7.81 7.94 -7.67
CA LYS A 46 8.90 7.30 -6.94
C LYS A 46 8.50 7.28 -5.48
N HIS A 47 7.62 6.36 -5.11
CA HIS A 47 7.41 5.94 -3.73
C HIS A 47 7.33 7.11 -2.74
N ASP A 48 6.31 7.97 -2.86
CA ASP A 48 6.00 8.88 -1.77
C ASP A 48 5.68 8.02 -0.54
N LYS A 49 6.63 8.00 0.40
CA LYS A 49 6.58 7.16 1.60
C LYS A 49 5.19 7.29 2.23
N CYS A 50 4.54 6.16 2.49
CA CYS A 50 3.19 6.17 3.04
C CYS A 50 3.14 6.84 4.42
N GLY A 51 4.01 6.42 5.33
CA GLY A 51 4.16 7.05 6.65
C GLY A 51 2.93 7.01 7.55
N LEU A 52 1.86 6.28 7.19
CA LEU A 52 0.65 6.19 7.99
C LEU A 52 0.98 5.68 9.39
N VAL A 53 0.73 6.50 10.41
CA VAL A 53 0.95 6.16 11.82
C VAL A 53 -0.33 5.59 12.43
N TRP A 54 -0.19 4.59 13.29
CA TRP A 54 -1.30 4.00 14.03
C TRP A 54 -0.98 3.79 15.50
N ILE A 55 -2.05 3.59 16.27
CA ILE A 55 -2.03 3.20 17.68
C ILE A 55 -2.11 1.66 17.82
N PRO A 56 -1.93 1.09 19.02
CA PRO A 56 -2.07 -0.35 19.23
C PRO A 56 -3.43 -0.90 18.78
N ARG A 57 -3.48 -2.22 18.53
CA ARG A 57 -4.64 -3.00 18.09
C ARG A 57 -5.10 -2.70 16.66
N VAL A 58 -4.16 -2.35 15.79
CA VAL A 58 -4.37 -2.21 14.34
C VAL A 58 -3.77 -3.42 13.63
N VAL A 59 -4.48 -3.96 12.63
CA VAL A 59 -3.92 -5.03 11.79
C VAL A 59 -2.93 -4.41 10.82
N ALA A 60 -1.70 -4.92 10.84
CA ALA A 60 -0.61 -4.53 9.96
C ALA A 60 0.01 -5.78 9.33
N TYR A 61 0.78 -5.55 8.27
CA TYR A 61 1.38 -6.62 7.47
C TYR A 61 2.89 -6.45 7.48
N ARG A 62 3.60 -7.57 7.39
CA ARG A 62 5.04 -7.62 7.22
C ARG A 62 5.34 -8.49 6.01
N CYS A 63 5.78 -7.90 4.91
CA CYS A 63 6.24 -8.63 3.75
C CYS A 63 7.70 -9.02 3.96
N ARG A 64 7.98 -10.32 4.19
CA ARG A 64 9.35 -10.84 4.35
C ARG A 64 10.10 -10.91 3.02
N THR A 65 9.38 -11.05 1.91
CA THR A 65 9.99 -10.97 0.57
C THR A 65 10.54 -9.57 0.29
N CYS A 66 9.79 -8.50 0.57
CA CYS A 66 10.17 -7.12 0.26
C CYS A 66 10.95 -6.42 1.39
N GLY A 67 10.80 -6.86 2.64
CA GLY A 67 11.50 -6.27 3.77
C GLY A 67 13.00 -6.51 3.74
N ILE A 68 13.78 -5.45 4.02
CA ILE A 68 15.20 -5.53 4.36
C ILE A 68 15.33 -5.79 5.86
N SER A 69 14.51 -5.09 6.66
CA SER A 69 14.50 -5.21 8.12
C SER A 69 13.33 -6.08 8.61
N PRO A 70 13.55 -6.98 9.59
CA PRO A 70 12.49 -7.76 10.21
C PRO A 70 11.61 -6.93 11.15
N CYS A 71 11.85 -5.62 11.26
CA CYS A 71 11.01 -4.68 12.03
C CYS A 71 10.00 -3.94 11.15
N MET A 72 10.10 -3.99 9.82
CA MET A 72 9.24 -3.24 8.91
C MET A 72 7.75 -3.62 8.94
N SER A 73 6.85 -2.65 8.81
CA SER A 73 5.41 -2.88 8.77
C SER A 73 4.74 -2.02 7.71
N ILE A 74 3.75 -2.59 7.02
CA ILE A 74 2.94 -1.88 6.02
C ILE A 74 1.46 -1.92 6.40
N CYS A 75 0.77 -0.82 6.06
CA CYS A 75 -0.66 -0.74 6.23
C CYS A 75 -1.39 -1.62 5.21
N ARG A 76 -2.68 -1.87 5.45
CA ARG A 76 -3.54 -2.65 4.54
C ARG A 76 -3.53 -2.13 3.11
N GLU A 77 -3.62 -0.82 2.94
CA GLU A 77 -3.73 -0.23 1.62
C GLU A 77 -2.44 -0.49 0.82
N CYS A 78 -1.28 -0.22 1.41
CA CYS A 78 0.01 -0.53 0.81
C CYS A 78 0.19 -2.04 0.58
N PHE A 79 -0.32 -2.89 1.47
CA PHE A 79 -0.30 -4.34 1.29
C PHE A 79 -0.96 -4.78 -0.03
N HIS A 80 -2.15 -4.25 -0.32
CA HIS A 80 -2.91 -4.64 -1.52
C HIS A 80 -2.45 -3.89 -2.77
N ARG A 81 -2.15 -2.58 -2.68
CA ARG A 81 -1.66 -1.80 -3.83
C ARG A 81 -0.29 -2.29 -4.32
N GLY A 82 0.57 -2.76 -3.41
CA GLY A 82 1.89 -3.32 -3.72
C GLY A 82 1.88 -4.82 -4.05
N ASP A 83 0.70 -5.44 -4.21
CA ASP A 83 0.51 -6.87 -4.50
C ASP A 83 1.32 -7.82 -3.61
N HIS A 84 1.45 -7.49 -2.32
CA HIS A 84 2.19 -8.30 -1.36
C HIS A 84 1.44 -9.56 -0.91
N SER A 85 0.23 -9.77 -1.41
CA SER A 85 -0.60 -10.95 -1.13
C SER A 85 0.01 -12.26 -1.63
N THR A 86 0.81 -12.19 -2.70
CA THR A 86 1.49 -13.34 -3.32
C THR A 86 2.87 -13.61 -2.72
N HIS A 87 3.36 -12.72 -1.86
CA HIS A 87 4.67 -12.81 -1.24
C HIS A 87 4.65 -13.63 0.05
N ASP A 88 5.83 -13.90 0.60
CA ASP A 88 5.94 -14.42 1.95
C ASP A 88 5.67 -13.26 2.94
N PHE A 89 4.52 -13.30 3.60
CA PHE A 89 4.12 -12.25 4.54
C PHE A 89 3.59 -12.81 5.86
N ASN A 90 3.49 -11.96 6.87
CA ASN A 90 2.61 -12.21 8.02
C ASN A 90 1.67 -11.04 8.23
N MET A 91 0.48 -11.36 8.71
CA MET A 91 -0.49 -10.41 9.22
C MET A 91 -0.44 -10.47 10.75
N PHE A 92 -0.36 -9.33 11.41
CA PHE A 92 -0.28 -9.26 12.87
C PHE A 92 -1.12 -8.11 13.42
N LEU A 93 -1.63 -8.30 14.63
CA LEU A 93 -2.29 -7.25 15.38
C LEU A 93 -1.22 -6.46 16.16
N SER A 94 -1.12 -5.16 15.91
CA SER A 94 -0.12 -4.31 16.56
C SER A 94 -0.32 -4.29 18.08
N GLN A 95 0.75 -4.56 18.83
CA GLN A 95 0.73 -4.48 20.30
C GLN A 95 1.04 -3.08 20.81
N ALA A 96 1.75 -2.29 19.99
CA ALA A 96 2.13 -0.91 20.23
C ALA A 96 1.71 -0.05 19.03
N GLY A 97 1.93 1.27 19.12
CA GLY A 97 1.87 2.13 17.94
C GLY A 97 2.92 1.76 16.89
N GLY A 98 2.75 2.25 15.66
CA GLY A 98 3.67 1.96 14.55
C GLY A 98 3.40 2.85 13.35
N ALA A 99 4.17 2.66 12.27
CA ALA A 99 4.05 3.42 11.04
C ALA A 99 4.22 2.53 9.80
N CYS A 100 3.63 2.95 8.69
CA CYS A 100 3.77 2.29 7.40
C CYS A 100 5.12 2.63 6.77
N ASP A 101 5.91 1.60 6.49
CA ASP A 101 7.24 1.69 5.88
C ASP A 101 7.22 1.57 4.35
N CYS A 102 6.03 1.51 3.73
CA CYS A 102 5.92 1.46 2.27
C CYS A 102 6.57 2.70 1.65
N GLY A 103 7.44 2.47 0.67
CA GLY A 103 8.27 3.51 0.05
C GLY A 103 9.57 3.84 0.77
N ASP A 104 9.85 3.25 1.94
CA ASP A 104 11.10 3.48 2.64
C ASP A 104 12.20 2.49 2.22
N ASN A 105 13.01 2.92 1.23
CA ASN A 105 14.14 2.15 0.70
C ASN A 105 15.22 1.79 1.73
N SER A 106 15.20 2.37 2.95
CA SER A 106 16.12 1.97 4.01
C SER A 106 15.72 0.66 4.69
N VAL A 107 14.45 0.27 4.59
CA VAL A 107 13.87 -0.91 5.27
C VAL A 107 13.08 -1.83 4.35
N MET A 108 12.84 -1.42 3.10
CA MET A 108 12.12 -2.15 2.06
C MET A 108 12.89 -2.10 0.73
N LYS A 109 12.84 -3.18 -0.06
CA LYS A 109 13.42 -3.22 -1.41
C LYS A 109 12.59 -2.37 -2.37
N GLU A 110 13.19 -1.96 -3.50
CA GLU A 110 12.51 -1.12 -4.51
C GLU A 110 11.30 -1.83 -5.16
N ASP A 111 11.31 -3.15 -5.25
CA ASP A 111 10.17 -3.97 -5.75
C ASP A 111 9.04 -4.14 -4.70
N GLY A 112 9.10 -3.36 -3.63
CA GLY A 112 8.18 -3.38 -2.49
C GLY A 112 7.16 -2.26 -2.50
#